data_AF-A0A3B3XNW5-F1
#
_entry.id   AF-A0A3B3XNW5-F1
#
_cell.length_a   1.000
_cell.length_b   1.000
_cell.length_c   1.000
_cell.angle_alpha   90.00
_cell.angle_beta   90.00
_cell.angle_gamma   90.00
#
_symmetry.space_group_name_H-M   'P 1'
#
loop_
_entity.id
_entity.type
_entity.pdbx_description
1 polymer ?
#
loop_
_entity_poly.entity_id
_entity_poly.type
_entity_poly.pdbx_seq_one_letter_code
_entity_poly.pdbx_strand_id
1 'polypeptide(L)'
;ILNFFSSTRLFQVLSKFESFSPNFLHVFPAITFDFVRKVGQKYFVSNKERGSFQKAADFCDQRGLELALPQSEEENHMLLQLMGQHEKRAWININMRKAEGNFQSDMKNRPLTFTKWGERQPDQSIQDSGCSMAAEDGTWRVTPDCSLDADIICQL
;
A
#
# COMPACT_ATOMS: atom_id res chain seq x y z
N ILE A 1 -35.00 -18.58 -5.31
CA ILE A 1 -33.72 -19.26 -5.01
C ILE A 1 -32.65 -18.40 -5.68
N LEU A 2 -31.85 -17.55 -5.04
CA LEU A 2 -31.52 -17.25 -3.64
C LEU A 2 -31.29 -15.73 -3.51
N ASN A 3 -31.62 -15.18 -2.34
CA ASN A 3 -31.37 -13.80 -1.90
C ASN A 3 -29.96 -13.64 -1.29
N PHE A 4 -29.60 -12.37 -1.03
CA PHE A 4 -28.48 -11.83 -0.21
C PHE A 4 -27.13 -11.68 -0.94
N PHE A 5 -26.43 -10.53 -0.96
CA PHE A 5 -26.27 -9.50 0.06
C PHE A 5 -26.20 -8.06 -0.49
N SER A 6 -26.83 -7.18 0.27
CA SER A 6 -26.61 -5.73 0.35
C SER A 6 -25.14 -5.36 0.52
N SER A 7 -24.60 -4.48 -0.33
CA SER A 7 -23.49 -3.60 0.04
C SER A 7 -23.42 -2.38 -0.86
N THR A 8 -23.76 -1.23 -0.31
CA THR A 8 -23.70 0.12 -0.90
C THR A 8 -22.26 0.59 -1.25
N ARG A 9 -21.29 -0.34 -1.33
CA ARG A 9 -19.84 -0.07 -1.50
C ARG A 9 -19.36 -0.18 -2.95
N LEU A 10 -20.22 -0.54 -3.89
CA LEU A 10 -19.85 -0.68 -5.31
C LEU A 10 -19.56 0.68 -6.00
N PHE A 11 -20.00 1.79 -5.42
CA PHE A 11 -20.04 3.09 -6.11
C PHE A 11 -18.83 4.02 -5.89
N GLN A 12 -17.92 3.76 -4.94
CA GLN A 12 -16.92 4.77 -4.56
C GLN A 12 -15.66 4.79 -5.44
N VAL A 13 -15.35 3.72 -6.16
CA VAL A 13 -14.15 3.68 -7.03
C VAL A 13 -14.48 4.12 -8.47
N LEU A 14 -15.75 4.05 -8.87
CA LEU A 14 -16.19 4.42 -10.23
C LEU A 14 -16.34 5.94 -10.44
N SER A 15 -16.51 6.74 -9.40
CA SER A 15 -16.86 8.17 -9.53
C SER A 15 -15.74 9.09 -10.04
N LYS A 16 -14.50 8.59 -10.24
CA LYS A 16 -13.42 9.37 -10.87
C LYS A 16 -13.34 9.20 -12.39
N PHE A 17 -14.17 8.34 -13.00
CA PHE A 17 -14.14 8.04 -14.44
C PHE A 17 -15.35 8.58 -15.23
N GLU A 18 -16.01 9.64 -14.77
CA GLU A 18 -17.19 10.23 -15.46
C GLU A 18 -16.87 11.12 -16.68
N SER A 19 -15.75 10.92 -17.40
CA SER A 19 -15.43 11.74 -18.58
C SER A 19 -15.18 10.98 -19.88
N PHE A 20 -15.34 9.65 -19.94
CA PHE A 20 -15.14 8.89 -21.18
C PHE A 20 -16.44 8.29 -21.73
N SER A 21 -16.61 8.49 -23.04
CA SER A 21 -17.73 8.08 -23.90
C SER A 21 -18.34 6.70 -23.56
N PRO A 22 -19.67 6.51 -23.71
CA PRO A 22 -20.39 5.28 -23.36
C PRO A 22 -19.87 4.00 -24.05
N ASN A 23 -19.05 4.11 -25.09
CA ASN A 23 -18.41 2.96 -25.75
C ASN A 23 -17.18 2.41 -24.99
N PHE A 24 -16.72 3.07 -23.94
CA PHE A 24 -15.52 2.67 -23.18
C PHE A 24 -15.80 1.65 -22.07
N LEU A 25 -17.07 1.39 -21.76
CA LEU A 25 -17.51 0.49 -20.68
C LEU A 25 -17.24 -1.00 -20.95
N HIS A 26 -16.87 -1.38 -22.17
CA HIS A 26 -16.73 -2.78 -22.58
C HIS A 26 -15.31 -3.37 -22.47
N VAL A 27 -14.29 -2.59 -22.06
CA VAL A 27 -12.87 -3.04 -22.18
C VAL A 27 -12.04 -2.82 -20.91
N PHE A 28 -12.60 -2.30 -19.82
CA PHE A 28 -11.85 -2.23 -18.55
C PHE A 28 -12.17 -3.45 -17.68
N PRO A 29 -11.17 -4.24 -17.26
CA PRO A 29 -11.35 -5.10 -16.10
C PRO A 29 -11.77 -4.19 -14.95
N ALA A 30 -12.96 -4.40 -14.39
CA ALA A 30 -13.32 -3.73 -13.15
C ALA A 30 -12.29 -4.16 -12.10
N ILE A 31 -11.41 -3.25 -11.68
CA ILE A 31 -10.45 -3.52 -10.63
C ILE A 31 -11.25 -3.57 -9.32
N THR A 32 -11.65 -4.78 -8.92
CA THR A 32 -12.40 -5.00 -7.69
C THR A 32 -11.42 -5.29 -6.55
N PHE A 33 -11.51 -4.47 -5.49
CA PHE A 33 -10.83 -4.73 -4.23
C PHE A 33 -11.85 -5.11 -3.17
N ASP A 34 -11.54 -6.16 -2.40
CA ASP A 34 -12.41 -6.62 -1.30
C ASP A 34 -12.47 -5.60 -0.17
N PHE A 35 -11.36 -4.90 0.07
CA PHE A 35 -11.25 -3.90 1.11
C PHE A 35 -10.84 -2.56 0.52
N VAL A 36 -11.69 -1.55 0.77
CA VAL A 36 -11.43 -0.16 0.42
C VAL A 36 -11.63 0.71 1.65
N ARG A 37 -10.71 1.64 1.89
CA ARG A 37 -10.78 2.65 2.96
C ARG A 37 -10.32 4.00 2.42
N LYS A 38 -11.07 5.04 2.75
CA LYS A 38 -10.71 6.43 2.42
C LYS A 38 -10.20 7.12 3.68
N VAL A 39 -9.06 7.78 3.59
CA VAL A 39 -8.51 8.64 4.65
C VAL A 39 -8.04 9.93 4.01
N GLY A 40 -8.63 11.06 4.44
CA GLY A 40 -8.39 12.34 3.78
C GLY A 40 -8.73 12.29 2.28
N GLN A 41 -7.70 12.49 1.45
CA GLN A 41 -7.82 12.48 -0.02
C GLN A 41 -7.39 11.15 -0.66
N LYS A 42 -6.79 10.24 0.10
CA LYS A 42 -6.29 8.96 -0.40
C LYS A 42 -7.31 7.84 -0.22
N TYR A 43 -7.22 6.87 -1.12
CA TYR A 43 -7.84 5.57 -0.92
C TYR A 43 -6.77 4.52 -0.71
N PHE A 44 -7.01 3.62 0.22
CA PHE A 44 -6.17 2.44 0.45
C PHE A 44 -7.01 1.20 0.20
N VAL A 45 -6.42 0.25 -0.51
CA VAL A 45 -7.11 -0.93 -1.01
C VAL A 45 -6.28 -2.19 -0.82
N SER A 46 -6.95 -3.31 -0.58
CA SER A 46 -6.29 -4.61 -0.40
C SER A 46 -7.24 -5.76 -0.73
N ASN A 47 -6.66 -6.86 -1.23
CA ASN A 47 -7.30 -8.17 -1.39
C ASN A 47 -6.84 -9.18 -0.32
N LYS A 48 -6.16 -8.71 0.74
CA LYS A 48 -5.49 -9.56 1.74
C LYS A 48 -4.46 -10.50 1.12
N GLU A 49 -3.95 -10.16 -0.06
CA GLU A 49 -2.83 -10.85 -0.68
C GLU A 49 -1.53 -10.48 0.03
N ARG A 50 -0.61 -11.45 0.04
CA ARG A 50 0.73 -11.30 0.61
C ARG A 50 1.80 -11.69 -0.40
N GLY A 51 3.00 -11.20 -0.19
CA GLY A 51 4.17 -11.62 -0.96
C GLY A 51 5.41 -10.80 -0.65
N SER A 52 6.46 -11.04 -1.43
CA SER A 52 7.69 -10.24 -1.44
C SER A 52 7.41 -8.77 -1.79
N PHE A 53 8.35 -7.88 -1.47
CA PHE A 53 8.25 -6.45 -1.80
C PHE A 53 8.04 -6.21 -3.31
N GLN A 54 8.80 -6.91 -4.17
CA GLN A 54 8.68 -6.76 -5.62
C GLN A 54 7.28 -7.14 -6.11
N LYS A 55 6.76 -8.29 -5.66
CA LYS A 55 5.38 -8.71 -5.95
C LYS A 55 4.36 -7.66 -5.50
N ALA A 56 4.55 -7.03 -4.34
CA ALA A 56 3.66 -6.00 -3.83
C ALA A 56 3.67 -4.74 -4.71
N ALA A 57 4.86 -4.26 -5.09
CA ALA A 57 5.03 -3.13 -5.98
C ALA A 57 4.40 -3.38 -7.36
N ASP A 58 4.71 -4.53 -7.98
CA ASP A 58 4.19 -4.93 -9.28
C ASP A 58 2.66 -5.09 -9.25
N PHE A 59 2.13 -5.68 -8.18
CA PHE A 59 0.70 -5.89 -8.03
C PHE A 59 -0.08 -4.57 -8.06
N CYS A 60 0.42 -3.54 -7.38
CA CYS A 60 -0.19 -2.21 -7.37
C CYS A 60 0.01 -1.49 -8.70
N ASP A 61 1.23 -1.50 -9.24
CA ASP A 61 1.57 -0.78 -10.48
C ASP A 61 0.79 -1.30 -11.70
N GLN A 62 0.66 -2.62 -11.84
CA GLN A 62 -0.15 -3.26 -12.90
C GLN A 62 -1.63 -2.87 -12.86
N ARG A 63 -2.11 -2.33 -11.74
CA ARG A 63 -3.49 -1.85 -11.53
C ARG A 63 -3.58 -0.31 -11.58
N GLY A 64 -2.51 0.37 -11.95
CA GLY A 64 -2.44 1.84 -11.97
C GLY A 64 -2.48 2.47 -10.57
N LEU A 65 -2.04 1.73 -9.55
CA LEU A 65 -1.99 2.18 -8.16
C LEU A 65 -0.54 2.23 -7.67
N GLU A 66 -0.30 2.90 -6.55
CA GLU A 66 1.00 2.88 -5.89
C GLU A 66 0.97 1.92 -4.71
N LEU A 67 2.10 1.30 -4.36
CA LEU A 67 2.23 0.66 -3.05
C LEU A 67 1.99 1.72 -1.95
N ALA A 68 1.33 1.34 -0.86
CA ALA A 68 0.92 2.29 0.16
C ALA A 68 2.10 3.00 0.83
N LEU A 69 1.96 4.30 1.06
CA LEU A 69 2.86 5.13 1.87
C LEU A 69 2.01 6.07 2.73
N PRO A 70 1.85 5.77 4.03
CA PRO A 70 1.18 6.67 4.93
C PRO A 70 1.92 7.99 5.05
N GLN A 71 1.20 9.10 4.97
CA GLN A 71 1.71 10.47 5.11
C GLN A 71 1.13 11.20 6.33
N SER A 72 0.38 10.50 7.17
CA SER A 72 -0.13 11.00 8.46
C SER A 72 -0.32 9.85 9.46
N GLU A 73 -0.54 10.19 10.72
CA GLU A 73 -0.83 9.22 11.77
C GLU A 73 -2.14 8.47 11.52
N GLU A 74 -3.16 9.16 11.00
CA GLU A 74 -4.47 8.59 10.64
C GLU A 74 -4.34 7.60 9.49
N GLU A 75 -3.56 7.95 8.45
CA GLU A 75 -3.27 7.04 7.34
C GLU A 75 -2.51 5.80 7.82
N ASN A 76 -1.55 5.98 8.73
CA ASN A 76 -0.76 4.88 9.26
C ASN A 76 -1.62 3.94 10.11
N HIS A 77 -2.50 4.50 10.96
CA HIS A 77 -3.45 3.69 11.72
C HIS A 77 -4.40 2.92 10.80
N MET A 78 -4.89 3.53 9.72
CA MET A 78 -5.73 2.83 8.77
C MET A 78 -4.98 1.67 8.11
N LEU A 79 -3.71 1.84 7.74
CA LEU A 79 -2.91 0.79 7.12
C LEU A 79 -2.94 -0.50 7.97
N LEU A 80 -2.83 -0.36 9.30
CA LEU A 80 -2.93 -1.47 10.25
C LEU A 80 -4.27 -2.20 10.20
N GLN A 81 -5.37 -1.48 9.97
CA GLN A 81 -6.71 -2.09 9.86
C GLN A 81 -6.88 -2.92 8.58
N LEU A 82 -6.07 -2.65 7.56
CA LEU A 82 -6.05 -3.40 6.31
C LEU A 82 -5.08 -4.59 6.34
N MET A 83 -4.24 -4.74 7.35
CA MET A 83 -3.40 -5.92 7.51
C MET A 83 -4.22 -7.19 7.78
N GLY A 84 -3.63 -8.35 7.49
CA GLY A 84 -4.17 -9.66 7.84
C GLY A 84 -4.23 -9.89 9.36
N GLN A 85 -4.73 -11.04 9.79
CA GLN A 85 -4.70 -11.40 11.22
C GLN A 85 -3.41 -12.13 11.62
N HIS A 86 -2.70 -12.72 10.66
CA HIS A 86 -1.46 -13.46 10.88
C HIS A 86 -0.27 -12.61 10.45
N GLU A 87 0.75 -12.52 11.31
CA GLU A 87 1.99 -11.77 11.05
C GLU A 87 1.71 -10.39 10.43
N LYS A 88 1.12 -9.49 11.23
CA LYS A 88 0.70 -8.16 10.79
C LYS A 88 1.90 -7.30 10.41
N ARG A 89 2.19 -7.32 9.12
CA ARG A 89 3.20 -6.49 8.46
C ARG A 89 2.72 -6.19 7.05
N ALA A 90 2.90 -4.96 6.60
CA ALA A 90 2.62 -4.57 5.22
C ALA A 90 3.84 -3.87 4.64
N TRP A 91 4.12 -4.14 3.36
CA TRP A 91 5.13 -3.38 2.63
C TRP A 91 4.68 -1.92 2.47
N ILE A 92 5.64 -0.99 2.57
CA ILE A 92 5.40 0.43 2.35
C ILE A 92 6.36 1.00 1.30
N ASN A 93 5.89 2.00 0.56
CA ASN A 93 6.56 2.53 -0.63
C ASN A 93 7.65 3.55 -0.30
N ILE A 94 8.77 3.07 0.24
CA ILE A 94 9.98 3.85 0.54
C ILE A 94 11.12 3.37 -0.36
N ASN A 95 11.95 4.30 -0.85
CA ASN A 95 13.12 3.97 -1.67
C ASN A 95 14.02 2.98 -0.95
N MET A 96 14.36 1.90 -1.64
CA MET A 96 15.13 0.79 -1.10
C MET A 96 16.62 1.07 -0.97
N ARG A 97 17.16 2.05 -1.70
CA ARG A 97 18.60 2.27 -1.83
C ARG A 97 19.09 3.30 -0.83
N LYS A 98 20.08 2.90 -0.03
CA LYS A 98 20.69 3.80 0.95
C LYS A 98 21.37 5.00 0.29
N ALA A 99 21.98 4.78 -0.88
CA ALA A 99 22.61 5.84 -1.67
C ALA A 99 21.62 6.89 -2.20
N GLU A 100 20.34 6.54 -2.34
CA GLU A 100 19.29 7.41 -2.92
C GLU A 100 18.50 8.15 -1.84
N GLY A 101 19.18 8.56 -0.77
CA GLY A 101 18.61 9.37 0.30
C GLY A 101 18.40 8.65 1.63
N ASN A 102 18.98 7.45 1.83
CA ASN A 102 18.99 6.75 3.11
C ASN A 102 17.58 6.54 3.71
N PHE A 103 16.65 6.03 2.88
CA PHE A 103 15.25 5.77 3.25
C PHE A 103 14.43 7.03 3.60
N GLN A 104 14.83 8.21 3.09
CA GLN A 104 14.12 9.49 3.30
C GLN A 104 13.28 9.92 2.09
N SER A 105 13.14 9.06 1.09
CA SER A 105 12.35 9.29 -0.11
C SER A 105 11.48 8.08 -0.44
N ASP A 106 10.41 8.29 -1.20
CA ASP A 106 9.63 7.20 -1.78
C ASP A 106 10.30 6.61 -3.04
N MET A 107 9.75 5.55 -3.61
CA MET A 107 10.31 4.92 -4.83
C MET A 107 10.32 5.84 -6.07
N LYS A 108 9.66 7.02 -6.00
CA LYS A 108 9.68 8.06 -7.04
C LYS A 108 10.62 9.23 -6.67
N ASN A 109 11.48 9.04 -5.68
CA ASN A 109 12.43 10.04 -5.17
C ASN A 109 11.78 11.30 -4.60
N ARG A 110 10.51 11.24 -4.18
CA ARG A 110 9.85 12.34 -3.46
C ARG A 110 10.21 12.23 -1.97
N PRO A 111 10.61 13.34 -1.29
CA PRO A 111 10.93 13.29 0.13
C PRO A 111 9.75 12.85 1.01
N LEU A 112 10.04 12.07 2.05
CA LEU A 112 9.03 11.66 3.03
C LEU A 112 8.61 12.86 3.87
N THR A 113 7.30 13.10 3.97
CA THR A 113 6.71 14.17 4.80
C THR A 113 6.28 13.70 6.18
N PHE A 114 6.22 12.39 6.38
CA PHE A 114 5.85 11.71 7.61
C PHE A 114 6.66 10.43 7.70
N THR A 115 7.13 10.11 8.90
CA THR A 115 7.79 8.84 9.16
C THR A 115 7.36 8.31 10.52
N LYS A 116 7.33 7.00 10.65
CA LYS A 116 7.06 6.33 11.92
C LYS A 116 8.07 5.23 12.21
N TRP A 117 9.33 5.52 11.94
CA TRP A 117 10.43 4.59 12.18
C TRP A 117 10.41 4.10 13.64
N GLY A 118 10.51 2.78 13.81
CA GLY A 118 10.69 2.16 15.10
C GLY A 118 12.03 2.55 15.72
N GLU A 119 12.22 2.19 16.98
CA GLU A 119 13.46 2.49 17.68
C GLU A 119 14.68 1.94 16.91
N ARG A 120 15.68 2.79 16.70
CA ARG A 120 16.92 2.49 15.93
C ARG A 120 16.69 2.12 14.46
N GLN A 121 15.53 2.46 13.89
CA GLN A 121 15.27 2.35 12.45
C GLN A 121 15.38 3.72 11.75
N PRO A 122 15.79 3.76 10.47
CA PRO A 122 16.37 2.66 9.70
C PRO A 122 17.71 2.19 10.29
N ASP A 123 17.92 0.88 10.32
CA ASP A 123 19.13 0.27 10.91
C ASP A 123 20.38 0.66 10.11
N GLN A 124 21.37 1.24 10.78
CA GLN A 124 22.61 1.68 10.15
C GLN A 124 23.44 0.53 9.55
N SER A 125 23.25 -0.70 10.04
CA SER A 125 23.93 -1.91 9.56
C SER A 125 23.48 -2.33 8.16
N ILE A 126 22.33 -1.83 7.67
CA ILE A 126 21.91 -2.05 6.28
C ILE A 126 22.88 -1.30 5.38
N GLN A 127 23.64 -2.05 4.59
CA GLN A 127 24.77 -1.52 3.81
C GLN A 127 24.27 -0.79 2.56
N ASP A 128 23.59 -1.50 1.66
CA ASP A 128 23.30 -0.98 0.31
C ASP A 128 21.80 -0.79 0.04
N SER A 129 20.99 -1.81 0.33
CA SER A 129 19.55 -1.74 0.09
C SER A 129 18.72 -2.54 1.09
N GLY A 130 17.46 -2.13 1.28
CA GLY A 130 16.50 -2.83 2.11
C GLY A 130 15.07 -2.38 1.83
N CYS A 131 14.10 -3.22 2.18
CA CYS A 131 12.68 -2.95 1.99
C CYS A 131 12.04 -2.48 3.28
N SER A 132 11.15 -1.49 3.17
CA SER A 132 10.48 -0.91 4.32
C SER A 132 9.12 -1.54 4.53
N MET A 133 8.77 -1.81 5.79
CA MET A 133 7.45 -2.31 6.16
C MET A 133 6.93 -1.66 7.44
N ALA A 134 5.61 -1.53 7.54
CA ALA A 134 4.91 -1.19 8.77
C ALA A 134 4.57 -2.46 9.56
N ALA A 135 4.78 -2.44 10.88
CA ALA A 135 4.47 -3.53 11.80
C ALA A 135 3.14 -3.30 12.54
N GLU A 136 2.68 -4.30 13.29
CA GLU A 136 1.41 -4.27 14.04
C GLU A 136 1.26 -3.10 15.00
N ASP A 137 2.36 -2.63 15.59
CA ASP A 137 2.38 -1.49 16.51
C ASP A 137 2.34 -0.13 15.79
N GLY A 138 2.30 -0.13 14.46
CA GLY A 138 2.31 1.07 13.64
C GLY A 138 3.69 1.63 13.36
N THR A 139 4.76 1.03 13.88
CA THR A 139 6.13 1.47 13.60
C THR A 139 6.66 0.88 12.31
N TRP A 140 7.63 1.55 11.71
CA TRP A 140 8.25 1.17 10.45
C TRP A 140 9.65 0.62 10.69
N ARG A 141 10.03 -0.35 9.88
CA ARG A 141 11.38 -0.91 9.89
C ARG A 141 11.86 -1.19 8.49
N VAL A 142 13.17 -1.14 8.30
CA VAL A 142 13.81 -1.61 7.09
C VAL A 142 14.32 -3.03 7.33
N THR A 143 14.19 -3.88 6.32
CA THR A 143 14.76 -5.24 6.33
C THR A 143 15.65 -5.46 5.12
N PRO A 144 16.78 -6.18 5.26
CA PRO A 144 17.55 -6.62 4.10
C PRO A 144 16.84 -7.75 3.33
N ASP A 145 15.90 -8.46 3.98
CA ASP A 145 15.16 -9.56 3.34
C ASP A 145 13.84 -9.05 2.73
N CYS A 146 13.92 -8.62 1.48
CA CYS A 146 12.77 -8.20 0.68
C CYS A 146 11.88 -9.36 0.19
N SER A 147 12.27 -10.61 0.45
CA SER A 147 11.51 -11.80 0.03
C SER A 147 10.45 -12.23 1.03
N LEU A 148 10.44 -11.63 2.23
CA LEU A 148 9.45 -11.89 3.28
C LEU A 148 8.01 -11.78 2.78
N ASP A 149 7.15 -12.64 3.31
CA ASP A 149 5.72 -12.60 3.03
C ASP A 149 5.01 -11.57 3.92
N ALA A 150 4.60 -10.44 3.33
CA ALA A 150 3.89 -9.36 3.99
C ALA A 150 2.69 -8.89 3.18
N ASP A 151 1.73 -8.25 3.85
CA ASP A 151 0.48 -7.79 3.25
C ASP A 151 0.74 -6.75 2.15
N ILE A 152 -0.01 -6.90 1.05
CA ILE A 152 -0.02 -5.99 -0.08
C ILE A 152 -1.20 -5.03 0.10
N ILE A 153 -0.87 -3.75 0.24
CA ILE A 153 -1.85 -2.66 0.34
C ILE A 153 -1.43 -1.60 -0.66
N CYS A 154 -2.35 -1.25 -1.56
CA CYS A 154 -2.13 -0.22 -2.57
C CYS A 154 -2.83 1.07 -2.16
N GLN A 155 -2.42 2.19 -2.74
CA GLN A 155 -3.03 3.50 -2.58
C GLN A 155 -3.36 4.16 -3.92
N LEU A 156 -4.36 5.05 -3.87
CA LEU A 156 -4.74 6.00 -4.93
C LEU A 156 -4.71 7.42 -4.38
#